data_AF-A0A178IH71-F1
#
_entry.id   AF-A0A178IH71-F1
#
_cell.length_a   1.000
_cell.length_b   1.000
_cell.length_c   1.000
_cell.angle_alpha   90.00
_cell.angle_beta   90.00
_cell.angle_gamma   90.00
#
_symmetry.space_group_name_H-M   'P 1'
#
loop_
_entity.id
_entity.type
_entity.pdbx_description
1 polymer ?
#
loop_
_entity_poly.entity_id
_entity_poly.type
_entity_poly.pdbx_seq_one_letter_code
_entity_poly.pdbx_strand_id
1 'polypeptide(L)'
;MDKLDREDGGAPAHGHPPTETVGAEPRCLRLAADNTRAWELPWASFYGAVFTAADARDHAPDRIELSFARYEAVLRGKHLAKLMDGLHAMRLAEVRAVEEKFLGLSGDDGEPVVVSVEVKKLGP
;
A
#
# COMPACT_ATOMS: atom_id res chain seq x y z
N MET A 1 46.14 -51.41 -14.34
CA MET A 1 45.91 -50.21 -13.51
C MET A 1 45.41 -49.09 -14.42
N ASP A 2 44.09 -48.93 -14.54
CA ASP A 2 43.27 -47.83 -13.95
C ASP A 2 43.37 -46.55 -14.81
N LYS A 3 42.52 -46.34 -15.83
CA LYS A 3 41.23 -45.61 -15.81
C LYS A 3 41.22 -44.35 -14.92
N LEU A 4 41.21 -43.16 -15.54
CA LEU A 4 40.19 -42.15 -15.23
C LEU A 4 39.84 -41.32 -16.46
N ASP A 5 38.64 -41.60 -16.94
CA ASP A 5 37.80 -40.83 -17.83
C ASP A 5 37.04 -39.82 -16.95
N ARG A 6 36.94 -38.54 -17.33
CA ARG A 6 35.75 -37.73 -16.98
C ARG A 6 35.58 -36.52 -17.88
N GLU A 7 34.46 -36.57 -18.57
CA GLU A 7 33.86 -35.60 -19.48
C GLU A 7 33.38 -34.31 -18.79
N ASP A 8 33.24 -33.28 -19.64
CA ASP A 8 32.11 -32.35 -19.80
C ASP A 8 31.50 -31.65 -18.57
N GLY A 9 31.37 -30.32 -18.70
CA GLY A 9 30.30 -29.60 -18.02
C GLY A 9 30.61 -28.15 -17.68
N GLY A 10 29.90 -27.22 -18.31
CA GLY A 10 29.42 -26.01 -17.62
C GLY A 10 29.72 -24.65 -18.26
N ALA A 11 28.96 -24.34 -19.32
CA ALA A 11 28.36 -23.04 -19.68
C ALA A 11 29.09 -21.70 -19.35
N PRO A 12 29.26 -20.79 -20.34
CA PRO A 12 29.31 -19.37 -20.05
C PRO A 12 27.89 -18.92 -19.67
N ALA A 13 27.58 -18.91 -18.39
CA ALA A 13 26.40 -18.20 -17.90
C ALA A 13 26.67 -16.70 -18.08
N HIS A 14 26.22 -16.16 -19.21
CA HIS A 14 25.78 -14.77 -19.30
C HIS A 14 24.62 -14.59 -18.32
N GLY A 15 24.95 -14.51 -17.03
CA GLY A 15 24.08 -13.94 -16.03
C GLY A 15 23.97 -12.48 -16.36
N HIS A 16 22.97 -12.12 -17.16
CA HIS A 16 22.35 -10.83 -16.98
C HIS A 16 22.11 -10.70 -15.47
N PRO A 17 22.62 -9.66 -14.78
CA PRO A 17 22.05 -9.37 -13.47
C PRO A 17 20.54 -9.26 -13.70
N PRO A 18 19.68 -9.81 -12.82
CA PRO A 18 18.28 -9.46 -12.88
C PRO A 18 18.26 -7.95 -12.90
N THR A 19 17.75 -7.36 -13.99
CA THR A 19 17.53 -5.93 -14.10
C THR A 19 16.84 -5.55 -12.81
N GLU A 20 17.57 -4.93 -11.89
CA GLU A 20 16.98 -4.25 -10.74
C GLU A 20 15.95 -3.35 -11.36
N THR A 21 14.68 -3.71 -11.20
CA THR A 21 13.56 -2.95 -11.72
C THR A 21 13.59 -1.63 -10.96
N VAL A 22 14.32 -0.67 -11.51
CA VAL A 22 14.35 0.72 -11.07
C VAL A 22 12.89 1.12 -10.86
N GLY A 23 12.57 1.49 -9.61
CA GLY A 23 11.24 1.64 -9.05
C GLY A 23 10.13 1.93 -10.04
N ALA A 24 9.46 0.88 -10.50
CA ALA A 24 8.23 1.03 -11.26
C ALA A 24 7.17 1.61 -10.31
N GLU A 25 6.58 2.74 -10.69
CA GLU A 25 5.48 3.35 -9.94
C GLU A 25 4.36 2.31 -9.74
N PRO A 26 3.74 2.24 -8.55
CA PRO A 26 2.69 1.27 -8.30
C PRO A 26 1.56 1.50 -9.32
N ARG A 27 1.03 0.41 -9.89
CA ARG A 27 -0.10 0.48 -10.82
C ARG A 27 -1.45 0.55 -10.11
N CYS A 28 -1.49 0.02 -8.90
CA CYS A 28 -2.66 -0.04 -8.04
C CYS A 28 -2.29 0.38 -6.63
N LEU A 29 -3.24 1.04 -5.96
CA LEU A 29 -3.25 1.21 -4.52
C LEU A 29 -3.94 -0.01 -3.90
N ARG A 30 -3.22 -0.74 -3.07
CA ARG A 30 -3.80 -1.82 -2.27
C ARG A 30 -4.27 -1.27 -0.93
N LEU A 31 -5.57 -1.37 -0.66
CA LEU A 31 -6.17 -1.01 0.62
C LEU A 31 -6.50 -2.28 1.38
N ALA A 32 -5.90 -2.53 2.54
CA ALA A 32 -6.18 -3.69 3.38
C ALA A 32 -6.88 -3.23 4.66
N ALA A 33 -8.11 -3.70 4.91
CA ALA A 33 -8.80 -3.46 6.18
C ALA A 33 -8.24 -4.32 7.31
N ASP A 34 -7.78 -5.52 6.97
CA ASP A 34 -7.24 -6.51 7.89
C ASP A 34 -6.55 -7.62 7.08
N ASN A 35 -6.02 -8.66 7.73
CA ASN A 35 -5.33 -9.76 7.05
C ASN A 35 -6.22 -10.58 6.09
N THR A 36 -7.55 -10.44 6.18
CA THR A 36 -8.51 -11.20 5.36
C THR A 36 -9.16 -10.38 4.26
N ARG A 37 -9.18 -9.05 4.38
CA ARG A 37 -9.89 -8.18 3.43
C ARG A 37 -8.99 -7.10 2.86
N ALA A 38 -8.74 -7.20 1.56
CA ALA A 38 -8.02 -6.20 0.79
C ALA A 38 -8.71 -5.90 -0.54
N TRP A 39 -8.53 -4.68 -1.02
CA TRP A 39 -8.98 -4.19 -2.32
C TRP A 39 -7.79 -3.64 -3.08
N GLU A 40 -7.74 -3.92 -4.37
CA GLU A 40 -6.76 -3.34 -5.28
C GLU A 40 -7.47 -2.33 -6.18
N LEU A 41 -7.14 -1.07 -6.01
CA LEU A 41 -7.76 0.04 -6.72
C LEU A 41 -6.72 0.62 -7.70
N PRO A 42 -6.97 0.55 -9.03
CA PRO A 42 -5.99 1.01 -10.01
C PRO A 42 -5.81 2.53 -9.94
N TRP A 43 -4.56 2.99 -9.93
CA TRP A 43 -4.25 4.42 -9.95
C TRP A 43 -4.77 5.12 -11.20
N ALA A 44 -4.86 4.40 -12.32
CA ALA A 44 -5.49 4.89 -13.56
C ALA A 44 -6.97 5.30 -13.39
N SER A 45 -7.64 4.83 -12.32
CA SER A 45 -9.03 5.18 -12.01
C SER A 45 -9.13 6.20 -10.88
N PHE A 46 -8.03 6.69 -10.32
CA PHE A 46 -8.03 7.60 -9.19
C PHE A 46 -8.34 9.03 -9.63
N TYR A 47 -9.30 9.68 -8.96
CA TYR A 47 -9.71 11.05 -9.25
C TYR A 47 -9.19 12.06 -8.23
N GLY A 48 -8.93 11.61 -7.00
CA GLY A 48 -8.43 12.49 -5.96
C GLY A 48 -8.66 11.95 -4.56
N ALA A 49 -8.08 12.67 -3.60
CA ALA A 49 -8.24 12.41 -2.19
C ALA A 49 -8.63 13.69 -1.46
N VAL A 50 -9.49 13.56 -0.45
CA VAL A 50 -9.88 14.65 0.44
C VAL A 50 -9.54 14.25 1.87
N PHE A 51 -8.74 15.07 2.55
CA PHE A 51 -8.43 14.89 3.96
C PHE A 51 -9.34 15.76 4.82
N THR A 52 -9.88 15.16 5.88
CA THR A 52 -10.59 15.82 6.96
C THR A 52 -9.88 15.50 8.26
N ALA A 53 -9.38 16.53 8.94
CA ALA A 53 -8.75 16.36 10.24
C ALA A 53 -9.77 15.97 11.30
N ALA A 54 -9.31 15.21 12.29
CA ALA A 54 -10.04 14.96 13.53
C ALA A 54 -10.58 16.27 14.12
N ASP A 55 -11.89 16.32 14.41
CA ASP A 55 -12.45 17.44 15.15
C ASP A 55 -12.09 17.29 16.64
N ALA A 56 -11.41 18.30 17.19
CA ALA A 56 -10.95 18.28 18.57
C ALA A 56 -12.09 18.17 19.60
N ARG A 57 -13.35 18.40 19.21
CA ARG A 57 -14.53 18.31 20.08
C ARG A 57 -15.19 16.93 20.06
N ASP A 58 -15.03 16.18 18.98
CA ASP A 58 -15.73 14.90 18.76
C ASP A 58 -14.83 13.68 19.02
N HIS A 59 -13.54 13.89 19.25
CA HIS A 59 -12.53 12.81 19.32
C HIS A 59 -12.57 11.87 18.10
N ALA A 60 -13.12 12.34 16.98
CA ALA A 60 -13.20 11.57 15.75
C ALA A 60 -11.79 11.35 15.19
N PRO A 61 -11.50 10.18 14.58
CA PRO A 61 -10.24 9.97 13.89
C PRO A 61 -10.14 10.85 12.65
N ASP A 62 -8.91 11.11 12.21
CA ASP A 62 -8.64 11.68 10.90
C ASP A 62 -9.29 10.81 9.82
N ARG A 63 -9.74 11.45 8.75
CA ARG A 63 -10.41 10.79 7.63
C ARG A 63 -9.78 11.19 6.30
N ILE A 64 -9.53 10.21 5.44
CA ILE A 64 -9.26 10.43 4.02
C ILE A 64 -10.35 9.76 3.21
N GLU A 65 -10.94 10.51 2.29
CA GLU A 65 -11.85 10.00 1.26
C GLU A 65 -11.07 9.91 -0.05
N LEU A 66 -10.98 8.72 -0.63
CA LEU A 66 -10.38 8.44 -1.92
C LEU A 66 -11.48 8.17 -2.93
N SER A 67 -11.45 8.90 -4.04
CA SER A 67 -12.42 8.75 -5.12
C SER A 67 -11.77 8.05 -6.31
N PHE A 68 -12.38 6.95 -6.76
CA PHE A 68 -12.03 6.22 -7.97
C PHE A 68 -13.24 6.09 -8.90
N ALA A 69 -12.99 5.79 -10.18
CA ALA A 69 -14.00 5.57 -11.23
C ALA A 69 -15.27 4.82 -10.80
N ARG A 70 -15.10 3.73 -10.05
CA ARG A 70 -16.20 2.85 -9.61
C ARG A 70 -16.16 2.56 -8.12
N TYR A 71 -15.29 3.23 -7.38
CA TYR A 71 -15.06 2.92 -5.98
C TYR A 71 -14.83 4.20 -5.19
N GLU A 72 -15.38 4.26 -4.00
CA GLU A 72 -15.00 5.23 -2.99
C GLU A 72 -14.36 4.45 -1.85
N ALA A 73 -13.21 4.92 -1.38
CA ALA A 73 -12.59 4.36 -0.20
C ALA A 73 -12.49 5.43 0.90
N VAL A 74 -12.76 5.03 2.13
CA VAL A 74 -12.62 5.89 3.31
C VAL A 74 -11.58 5.24 4.21
N LEU A 75 -10.52 5.99 4.47
CA LEU A 75 -9.50 5.65 5.46
C LEU A 75 -9.79 6.45 6.72
N ARG A 76 -9.79 5.78 7.88
CA ARG A 76 -9.90 6.43 9.18
C ARG A 76 -8.69 6.09 10.03
N GLY A 77 -8.18 7.05 10.79
CA GLY A 77 -6.90 6.88 11.46
C GLY A 77 -6.38 8.09 12.22
N LYS A 78 -5.05 8.13 12.39
CA LYS A 78 -4.30 9.22 13.00
C LYS A 78 -3.17 9.65 12.09
N HIS A 79 -2.87 10.94 12.08
CA HIS A 79 -1.83 11.55 11.26
C HIS A 79 -1.97 11.24 9.76
N LEU A 80 -3.21 11.04 9.30
CA LEU A 80 -3.47 10.61 7.92
C LEU A 80 -3.04 11.67 6.90
N ALA A 81 -2.97 12.95 7.28
CA ALA A 81 -2.45 14.02 6.43
C ALA A 81 -1.08 13.70 5.81
N LYS A 82 -0.24 12.90 6.48
CA LYS A 82 1.08 12.49 5.96
C LYS A 82 1.00 11.56 4.75
N LEU A 83 -0.11 10.84 4.57
CA LEU A 83 -0.35 10.00 3.38
C LEU A 83 -0.78 10.82 2.16
N MET A 84 -1.22 12.08 2.33
CA MET A 84 -1.75 12.91 1.23
C MET A 84 -0.73 13.14 0.12
N ASP A 85 0.53 13.41 0.47
CA ASP A 85 1.60 13.61 -0.53
C ASP A 85 1.78 12.36 -1.40
N GLY A 86 1.88 11.19 -0.76
CA GLY A 86 2.01 9.91 -1.47
C GLY A 86 0.77 9.52 -2.28
N LEU A 87 -0.44 9.87 -1.81
CA LEU A 87 -1.69 9.67 -2.54
C LEU A 87 -1.78 10.58 -3.76
N HIS A 88 -1.43 11.86 -3.62
CA HIS A 88 -1.44 12.83 -4.72
C HIS A 88 -0.37 12.52 -5.76
N ALA A 89 0.79 12.05 -5.32
CA ALA A 89 1.85 11.58 -6.20
C ALA A 89 1.56 10.18 -6.80
N MET A 90 0.48 9.50 -6.38
CA MET A 90 0.13 8.13 -6.79
C MET A 90 1.27 7.12 -6.55
N ARG A 91 2.07 7.34 -5.50
CA ARG A 91 3.26 6.53 -5.17
C ARG A 91 3.02 5.50 -4.07
N LEU A 92 1.86 5.54 -3.43
CA LEU A 92 1.52 4.57 -2.39
C LEU A 92 1.14 3.22 -3.03
N ALA A 93 1.84 2.17 -2.63
CA ALA A 93 1.56 0.82 -3.11
C ALA A 93 0.52 0.10 -2.23
N GLU A 94 0.62 0.25 -0.91
CA GLU A 94 -0.27 -0.37 0.06
C GLU A 94 -0.58 0.59 1.22
N VAL A 95 -1.84 0.58 1.66
CA VAL A 95 -2.29 1.15 2.93
C VAL A 95 -3.03 0.06 3.67
N ARG A 96 -2.59 -0.24 4.90
CA ARG A 96 -3.14 -1.30 5.73
C ARG A 96 -3.69 -0.72 7.02
N ALA A 97 -4.92 -1.11 7.37
CA ALA A 97 -5.46 -0.87 8.68
C ALA A 97 -4.82 -1.82 9.70
N VAL A 98 -4.45 -1.25 10.83
CA VAL A 98 -3.97 -1.98 12.01
C VAL A 98 -5.09 -2.06 13.03
N GLU A 99 -5.15 -3.16 13.78
CA GLU A 99 -6.16 -3.27 14.84
C GLU A 99 -5.88 -2.23 15.93
N GLU A 100 -6.94 -1.64 16.48
CA GLU A 100 -6.85 -0.57 17.47
C GLU A 100 -6.05 -0.97 18.72
N LYS A 101 -6.05 -2.26 19.08
CA LYS A 101 -5.27 -2.79 20.21
C LYS A 101 -3.75 -2.67 20.03
N PHE A 102 -3.27 -2.49 18.81
CA PHE A 102 -1.85 -2.28 18.50
C PHE A 102 -1.45 -0.79 18.41
N LEU A 103 -2.41 0.14 18.49
CA LEU A 103 -2.12 1.58 18.46
C LEU A 103 -1.17 2.03 19.57
N GLY A 104 -1.22 1.40 20.74
CA GLY A 104 -0.32 1.71 21.86
C GLY A 104 1.09 1.11 21.73
N LEU A 105 1.29 0.20 20.77
CA LEU A 105 2.58 -0.44 20.48
C LEU A 105 3.29 0.20 19.27
N SER A 106 2.53 0.85 18.39
CA SER A 106 3.06 1.80 17.40
C SER A 106 3.52 3.07 18.12
N GLY A 107 4.62 2.95 18.86
CA GLY A 107 5.19 3.94 19.76
C GLY A 107 5.84 5.14 19.09
N ASP A 108 5.31 5.61 17.96
CA ASP A 108 5.82 6.78 17.27
C ASP A 108 4.73 7.86 17.19
N ASP A 109 4.94 8.93 17.95
CA ASP A 109 4.10 10.13 17.99
C ASP A 109 4.28 10.90 16.67
N GLY A 110 3.73 10.34 15.59
CA GLY A 110 3.85 10.97 14.28
C GLY A 110 3.61 10.06 13.08
N GLU A 111 3.70 8.74 13.17
CA GLU A 111 3.46 7.91 11.98
C GLU A 111 1.97 7.90 11.59
N PRO A 112 1.64 7.87 10.29
CA PRO A 112 0.28 7.72 9.82
C PRO A 112 -0.23 6.33 10.17
N VAL A 113 -1.28 6.26 10.99
CA VAL A 113 -1.90 4.99 11.39
C VAL A 113 -3.30 4.94 10.84
N VAL A 114 -3.59 3.93 10.02
CA VAL A 114 -4.95 3.64 9.56
C VAL A 114 -5.56 2.60 10.50
N VAL A 115 -6.73 2.87 11.05
CA VAL A 115 -7.46 1.95 11.95
C VAL A 115 -8.65 1.30 11.25
N SER A 116 -9.14 1.93 10.19
CA SER A 116 -10.26 1.38 9.41
C SER A 116 -10.13 1.75 7.94
N VAL A 117 -10.48 0.80 7.08
CA VAL A 117 -10.57 0.94 5.63
C VAL A 117 -11.95 0.47 5.22
N GLU A 118 -12.71 1.36 4.61
CA GLU A 118 -14.02 1.06 4.04
C GLU A 118 -13.96 1.31 2.54
N VAL A 119 -14.30 0.31 1.72
CA VAL A 119 -14.37 0.47 0.27
C VAL A 119 -15.78 0.17 -0.20
N LYS A 120 -16.39 1.16 -0.86
CA LYS A 120 -17.73 1.08 -1.42
C LYS A 120 -17.63 1.08 -2.94
N LYS A 121 -18.32 0.13 -3.58
CA LYS A 121 -18.50 0.14 -5.03
C LYS A 121 -19.60 1.13 -5.39
N LEU A 122 -19.28 2.10 -6.24
CA LEU A 122 -20.27 2.95 -6.91
C LEU A 122 -20.97 2.12 -7.99
N GLY A 123 -22.27 2.35 -8.19
CA GLY A 123 -23.15 1.53 -9.04
C GLY A 123 -22.67 1.31 -10.49
N PRO A 124 -23.40 0.49 -11.27
CA PRO A 124 -23.06 0.21 -12.66
C PRO A 124 -23.09 1.44 -13.56
#